data_AF-A0A1R4HDT1-F1
#
_entry.id   AF-A0A1R4HDT1-F1
#
_cell.length_a   1.000
_cell.length_b   1.000
_cell.length_c   1.000
_cell.angle_alpha   90.00
_cell.angle_beta   90.00
_cell.angle_gamma   90.00
#
_symmetry.space_group_name_H-M   'P 1'
#
loop_
_entity.id
_entity.type
_entity.pdbx_description
1 polymer ?
#
loop_
_entity_poly.entity_id
_entity_poly.type
_entity_poly.pdbx_seq_one_letter_code
_entity_poly.pdbx_strand_id
1 'polypeptide(L)'
;MIIRIALLLFVSALAVFLLADILLRLSIPLLPTTINTLGIALLFCAFSLILVTGLLLIAKLTTQAILDYFSNHQRMQRRLLYISQKQQEITRLFHLKTDKIRYLAELKRKRLLYKNNKNHLRSLSKAINHDLLALKKHLSDSQFNQLQADCMRFKNDQNSAALLKLQQHIASLTKV
;
A
#
# COMPACT_ATOMS: atom_id res chain seq x y z
N MET A 1 -26.81 -23.96 -32.53
CA MET A 1 -27.97 -24.68 -33.11
C MET A 1 -28.67 -25.57 -32.08
N ILE A 2 -27.94 -26.33 -31.28
CA ILE A 2 -28.53 -27.28 -30.32
C ILE A 2 -29.46 -26.64 -29.27
N ILE A 3 -29.11 -25.46 -28.72
CA ILE A 3 -29.97 -24.71 -27.79
C ILE A 3 -31.32 -24.34 -28.45
N ARG A 4 -31.31 -23.99 -29.74
CA ARG A 4 -32.55 -23.68 -30.49
C ARG A 4 -33.44 -24.91 -30.62
N ILE A 5 -32.85 -26.08 -30.87
CA ILE A 5 -33.58 -27.35 -30.96
C ILE A 5 -34.22 -27.70 -29.61
N ALA A 6 -33.48 -27.57 -28.51
CA ALA A 6 -34.02 -27.82 -27.17
C ALA A 6 -35.16 -26.85 -26.79
N LEU A 7 -35.05 -25.57 -27.15
CA LEU A 7 -36.12 -24.59 -26.94
C LEU A 7 -37.36 -24.90 -27.79
N LEU A 8 -37.19 -25.31 -29.05
CA LEU A 8 -38.31 -25.72 -29.90
C LEU A 8 -39.01 -26.97 -29.35
N LEU A 9 -38.26 -27.94 -28.82
CA LEU A 9 -38.82 -29.12 -28.16
C LEU A 9 -39.60 -28.74 -26.89
N PHE A 10 -39.12 -27.77 -26.11
CA PHE A 10 -39.81 -27.27 -24.93
C PHE A 10 -41.13 -26.55 -25.29
N VAL A 11 -41.10 -25.68 -26.30
CA VAL A 11 -42.31 -24.99 -26.79
C VAL A 11 -43.30 -25.98 -27.39
N SER A 12 -42.82 -27.00 -28.10
CA SER A 12 -43.65 -28.08 -28.63
C SER A 12 -44.31 -28.88 -27.50
N ALA A 13 -43.59 -29.21 -26.43
CA ALA A 13 -44.15 -29.89 -25.26
C ALA A 13 -45.29 -29.06 -24.63
N LEU A 14 -45.12 -27.74 -24.50
CA LEU A 14 -46.18 -26.86 -24.00
C LEU A 14 -47.43 -26.87 -24.89
N ALA A 15 -47.27 -26.85 -26.22
CA ALA A 15 -48.38 -26.95 -27.15
C ALA A 15 -49.11 -28.30 -27.03
N VAL A 16 -48.36 -29.40 -26.84
CA VAL A 16 -48.90 -30.75 -26.62
C VAL A 16 -49.70 -30.81 -25.31
N PHE A 17 -49.22 -30.21 -24.23
CA PHE A 17 -49.96 -30.13 -22.96
C PHE A 17 -51.25 -29.31 -23.08
N LEU A 18 -51.21 -28.16 -23.75
CA LEU A 18 -52.41 -27.34 -24.01
C LEU A 18 -53.45 -28.11 -24.83
N LEU A 19 -52.98 -28.89 -25.81
CA LEU A 19 -53.84 -29.74 -26.63
C LEU A 19 -54.47 -30.86 -25.79
N ALA A 20 -53.70 -31.52 -24.91
CA ALA A 20 -54.24 -32.51 -23.98
C ALA A 20 -55.32 -31.93 -23.06
N ASP A 21 -55.11 -30.72 -22.53
CA ASP A 21 -56.09 -30.03 -21.69
C ASP A 21 -57.40 -29.70 -22.44
N ILE A 22 -57.29 -29.28 -23.70
CA ILE A 22 -58.46 -29.05 -24.56
C ILE A 22 -59.23 -30.35 -24.80
N LEU A 23 -58.54 -31.46 -25.12
CA LEU A 23 -59.19 -32.76 -25.30
C LEU A 23 -59.83 -33.29 -24.02
N LEU A 24 -59.23 -33.02 -22.86
CA LEU A 24 -59.79 -33.39 -21.56
C LEU A 24 -61.09 -32.60 -21.30
N ARG A 25 -61.12 -31.30 -21.61
CA ARG A 25 -62.35 -30.48 -21.53
C ARG A 25 -63.44 -30.93 -22.50
N LEU A 26 -63.06 -31.52 -23.64
CA LEU A 26 -63.99 -32.05 -24.64
C LEU A 26 -64.53 -33.44 -24.26
N SER A 27 -64.18 -33.96 -23.08
CA SER A 27 -64.64 -35.24 -22.53
C SER A 27 -64.36 -36.44 -23.44
N ILE A 28 -63.30 -36.38 -24.26
CA ILE A 28 -62.86 -37.53 -25.08
C ILE A 28 -62.04 -38.47 -24.19
N PRO A 29 -62.53 -39.68 -23.87
CA PRO A 29 -61.79 -40.61 -23.03
C PRO A 29 -60.55 -41.16 -23.76
N LEU A 30 -59.53 -41.55 -22.98
CA LEU A 30 -58.23 -42.14 -23.40
C LEU A 30 -57.24 -41.27 -24.21
N LEU A 31 -57.65 -40.34 -25.08
CA LEU A 31 -56.69 -39.54 -25.85
C LEU A 31 -55.83 -38.57 -25.00
N PRO A 32 -56.35 -37.89 -23.96
CA PRO A 32 -55.56 -36.93 -23.19
C PRO A 32 -54.36 -37.57 -22.47
N THR A 33 -54.47 -38.83 -22.06
CA THR A 33 -53.40 -39.50 -21.30
C THR A 33 -52.20 -39.83 -22.17
N THR A 34 -52.40 -40.26 -23.42
CA THR A 34 -51.32 -40.54 -24.38
C THR A 34 -50.64 -39.27 -24.88
N ILE A 35 -51.39 -38.18 -25.04
CA ILE A 35 -50.85 -36.88 -25.42
C ILE A 35 -50.02 -36.29 -24.26
N ASN A 36 -50.47 -36.46 -23.02
CA ASN A 36 -49.69 -36.06 -21.84
C ASN A 36 -48.38 -36.83 -21.68
N THR A 37 -48.36 -38.15 -21.90
CA THR A 37 -47.10 -38.92 -21.85
C THR A 37 -46.12 -38.48 -22.93
N LEU A 38 -46.62 -38.12 -24.12
CA LEU A 38 -45.80 -37.54 -25.19
C LEU A 38 -45.24 -36.16 -24.83
N GLY A 39 -46.04 -35.31 -24.19
CA GLY A 39 -45.59 -34.01 -23.67
C GLY A 39 -44.49 -34.15 -22.61
N ILE A 40 -44.64 -35.09 -21.69
CA ILE A 40 -43.63 -35.42 -20.67
C ILE A 40 -42.33 -35.90 -21.32
N ALA A 41 -42.42 -36.82 -22.29
CA ALA A 41 -41.25 -37.34 -23.01
C ALA A 41 -40.49 -36.24 -23.76
N LEU A 42 -41.21 -35.33 -24.45
CA LEU A 42 -40.60 -34.19 -25.13
C LEU A 42 -39.88 -33.25 -24.16
N LEU A 43 -40.46 -33.00 -22.98
CA LEU A 43 -39.85 -32.16 -21.95
C LEU A 43 -38.58 -32.80 -21.38
N PHE A 44 -38.60 -34.11 -21.10
CA PHE A 44 -37.41 -34.85 -20.68
C PHE A 44 -36.32 -34.86 -21.74
N CYS A 45 -36.67 -35.01 -23.02
CA CYS A 45 -35.72 -34.90 -24.13
C CYS A 45 -35.10 -33.51 -24.17
N ALA A 46 -35.90 -32.44 -24.14
CA ALA A 46 -35.41 -31.07 -24.16
C ALA A 46 -34.45 -30.79 -22.99
N PHE A 47 -34.82 -31.21 -21.78
CA PHE A 47 -34.02 -31.02 -20.58
C PHE A 47 -32.71 -31.81 -20.64
N SER A 48 -32.76 -33.09 -21.01
CA SER A 48 -31.57 -33.93 -21.18
C SER A 48 -30.60 -33.35 -22.20
N LEU A 49 -31.13 -32.82 -23.30
CA LEU A 49 -30.33 -32.20 -24.36
C LEU A 49 -29.57 -30.96 -23.85
N ILE A 50 -30.24 -30.10 -23.07
CA ILE A 50 -29.61 -28.93 -22.44
C ILE A 50 -28.53 -29.37 -21.44
N LEU A 51 -28.85 -30.37 -20.61
CA LEU A 51 -27.93 -30.86 -19.58
C LEU A 51 -26.65 -31.44 -20.19
N VAL A 52 -26.79 -32.34 -21.17
CA VAL A 52 -25.65 -32.96 -21.86
C VAL A 52 -24.81 -31.92 -22.58
N THR A 53 -25.44 -30.97 -23.28
CA THR A 53 -24.67 -29.91 -23.97
C THR A 53 -23.97 -28.96 -23.00
N GLY A 54 -24.61 -28.61 -21.89
CA GLY A 54 -24.00 -27.82 -20.83
C GLY A 54 -22.76 -28.51 -20.26
N LEU A 55 -22.86 -29.80 -19.94
CA LEU A 55 -21.73 -30.60 -19.44
C LEU A 55 -20.58 -30.66 -20.44
N LEU A 56 -20.87 -30.95 -21.72
CA LEU A 56 -19.84 -31.01 -22.75
C LEU A 56 -19.14 -29.67 -22.96
N LEU A 57 -19.86 -28.55 -22.85
CA LEU A 57 -19.30 -27.22 -22.98
C LEU A 57 -18.36 -26.90 -21.82
N ILE A 58 -18.79 -27.17 -20.58
CA ILE A 58 -17.95 -27.00 -19.39
C ILE A 58 -16.71 -27.87 -19.49
N ALA A 59 -16.86 -29.15 -19.86
CA ALA A 59 -15.73 -30.06 -20.04
C ALA A 59 -14.75 -29.54 -21.08
N LYS A 60 -15.25 -29.07 -22.24
CA LYS A 60 -14.41 -28.50 -23.31
C LYS A 60 -13.66 -27.25 -22.86
N LEU A 61 -14.33 -26.33 -22.17
CA LEU A 61 -13.69 -25.12 -21.66
C LEU A 61 -12.62 -25.45 -20.61
N THR A 62 -12.90 -26.44 -19.76
CA THR A 62 -11.98 -26.87 -18.72
C THR A 62 -10.74 -27.53 -19.32
N THR A 63 -10.91 -28.42 -20.30
CA THR A 63 -9.77 -29.06 -20.99
C THR A 63 -8.95 -28.04 -21.77
N GLN A 64 -9.59 -27.09 -22.45
CA GLN A 64 -8.90 -26.00 -23.13
C GLN A 64 -8.13 -25.12 -22.14
N ALA A 65 -8.74 -24.72 -21.02
CA ALA A 65 -8.06 -23.92 -20.00
C ALA A 65 -6.86 -24.66 -19.39
N ILE A 66 -6.96 -25.97 -19.19
CA ILE A 66 -5.83 -26.80 -18.71
C ILE A 66 -4.72 -26.84 -19.76
N LEU A 67 -5.05 -27.11 -21.02
CA LEU A 67 -4.06 -27.14 -22.10
C LEU A 67 -3.38 -25.77 -22.28
N ASP A 68 -4.16 -24.69 -22.23
CA ASP A 68 -3.68 -23.32 -22.31
C ASP A 68 -2.80 -22.99 -21.09
N TYR A 69 -3.16 -23.46 -19.90
CA TYR A 69 -2.35 -23.29 -18.68
C TYR A 69 -0.97 -23.96 -18.81
N PHE A 70 -0.92 -25.16 -19.39
CA PHE A 70 0.33 -25.88 -19.66
C PHE A 70 1.05 -25.41 -20.93
N SER A 71 0.43 -24.54 -21.73
CA SER A 71 1.08 -23.98 -22.92
C SER A 71 2.36 -23.23 -22.57
N ASN A 72 3.36 -23.35 -23.44
CA ASN A 72 4.66 -22.71 -23.25
C ASN A 72 4.55 -21.18 -23.17
N HIS A 73 3.56 -20.59 -23.85
CA HIS A 73 3.34 -19.15 -23.84
C HIS A 73 2.90 -18.65 -22.46
N GLN A 74 1.88 -19.28 -21.86
CA GLN A 74 1.43 -18.90 -20.52
C GLN A 74 2.48 -19.19 -19.44
N ARG A 75 3.25 -20.29 -19.60
CA ARG A 75 4.38 -20.58 -18.71
C ARG A 75 5.43 -19.46 -18.73
N MET A 76 5.75 -18.93 -19.91
CA MET A 76 6.69 -17.82 -20.02
C MET A 76 6.13 -16.52 -19.45
N GLN A 77 4.87 -16.19 -19.72
CA GLN A 77 4.23 -15.02 -19.11
C GLN A 77 4.27 -15.09 -17.58
N ARG A 78 3.97 -16.25 -16.98
CA ARG A 78 4.06 -16.44 -15.53
C ARG A 78 5.48 -16.26 -14.99
N ARG A 79 6.49 -16.75 -15.72
CA ARG A 79 7.90 -16.54 -15.36
C ARG A 79 8.29 -15.07 -15.42
N LEU A 80 7.90 -14.36 -16.47
CA LEU A 80 8.15 -12.93 -16.62
C LEU A 80 7.49 -12.12 -15.50
N LEU A 81 6.23 -12.42 -15.18
CA LEU A 81 5.52 -11.80 -14.07
C LEU A 81 6.23 -12.05 -12.74
N TYR A 82 6.65 -13.29 -12.48
CA TYR A 82 7.40 -13.64 -11.27
C TYR A 82 8.72 -12.87 -11.18
N ILE A 83 9.50 -12.82 -12.27
CA ILE A 83 10.77 -12.09 -12.33
C ILE A 83 10.53 -10.59 -12.08
N SER A 84 9.53 -9.98 -12.74
CA SER A 84 9.16 -8.58 -12.54
C SER A 84 8.79 -8.29 -11.09
N GLN A 85 7.96 -9.14 -10.47
CA GLN A 85 7.58 -8.99 -9.06
C GLN A 85 8.77 -9.11 -8.14
N LYS A 86 9.66 -10.09 -8.38
CA LYS A 86 10.88 -10.25 -7.59
C LYS A 86 11.83 -9.07 -7.73
N GLN A 87 11.96 -8.52 -8.93
CA GLN A 87 12.76 -7.32 -9.15
C GLN A 87 12.20 -6.13 -8.37
N GLN A 88 10.89 -5.90 -8.43
CA GLN A 88 10.23 -4.84 -7.65
C GLN A 88 10.40 -5.01 -6.14
N GLU A 89 10.29 -6.24 -5.63
CA GLU A 89 10.51 -6.56 -4.23
C GLU A 89 11.94 -6.20 -3.79
N ILE A 90 12.94 -6.62 -4.57
CA ILE A 90 14.36 -6.32 -4.30
C ILE A 90 14.60 -4.80 -4.31
N THR A 91 14.08 -4.09 -5.29
CA THR A 91 14.21 -2.63 -5.39
C THR A 91 13.60 -1.93 -4.18
N ARG A 92 12.39 -2.32 -3.75
CA ARG A 92 11.75 -1.78 -2.54
C ARG A 92 12.60 -2.04 -1.29
N LEU A 93 13.09 -3.27 -1.12
CA LEU A 93 13.94 -3.63 0.02
C LEU A 93 15.24 -2.82 0.04
N PHE A 94 15.84 -2.60 -1.13
CA PHE A 94 17.05 -1.78 -1.25
C PHE A 94 16.78 -0.33 -0.85
N HIS A 95 15.72 0.30 -1.39
CA HIS A 95 15.34 1.67 -1.01
C HIS A 95 15.10 1.80 0.50
N LEU A 96 14.32 0.90 1.09
CA LEU A 96 14.04 0.92 2.53
C LEU A 96 15.31 0.78 3.37
N LYS A 97 16.26 -0.05 2.96
CA LYS A 97 17.55 -0.18 3.66
C LYS A 97 18.37 1.10 3.55
N THR A 98 18.45 1.70 2.36
CA THR A 98 19.18 2.97 2.15
C THR A 98 18.58 4.10 2.96
N ASP A 99 17.25 4.22 3.01
CA ASP A 99 16.57 5.25 3.78
C ASP A 99 16.79 5.06 5.29
N LYS A 100 16.75 3.82 5.78
CA LYS A 100 17.10 3.52 7.19
C LYS A 100 18.53 3.93 7.52
N ILE A 101 19.50 3.61 6.66
CA ILE A 101 20.90 3.98 6.86
C ILE A 101 21.04 5.51 6.89
N ARG A 102 20.43 6.21 5.93
CA ARG A 102 20.44 7.67 5.85
C ARG A 102 19.84 8.30 7.12
N TYR A 103 18.67 7.83 7.53
CA TYR A 103 17.99 8.30 8.72
C TYR A 103 18.85 8.14 9.98
N LEU A 104 19.46 6.96 10.18
CA LEU A 104 20.34 6.72 11.32
C LEU A 104 21.61 7.58 11.26
N ALA A 105 22.18 7.77 10.08
CA ALA A 105 23.34 8.65 9.88
C ALA A 105 23.00 10.11 10.22
N GLU A 106 21.86 10.62 9.76
CA GLU A 106 21.39 11.96 10.08
C GLU A 106 21.10 12.13 11.57
N LEU A 107 20.47 11.14 12.21
CA LEU A 107 20.22 11.16 13.65
C LEU A 107 21.53 11.22 14.44
N LYS A 108 22.51 10.39 14.06
CA LYS A 108 23.84 10.41 14.66
C LYS A 108 24.53 11.75 14.44
N ARG A 109 24.48 12.31 13.22
CA ARG A 109 25.03 13.63 12.89
C ARG A 109 24.41 14.71 13.77
N LYS A 110 23.08 14.77 13.90
CA LYS A 110 22.38 15.74 14.75
C LYS A 110 22.81 15.64 16.22
N ARG A 111 22.92 14.42 16.75
CA ARG A 111 23.39 14.20 18.14
C ARG A 111 24.83 14.67 18.34
N LEU A 112 25.71 14.36 17.39
CA LEU A 112 27.11 14.79 17.44
C LEU A 112 27.24 16.31 17.33
N LEU A 113 26.50 16.95 16.43
CA LEU A 113 26.46 18.40 16.29
C LEU A 113 25.95 19.06 17.58
N TYR A 114 24.87 18.56 18.18
CA TYR A 114 24.37 19.07 19.45
C TYR A 114 25.41 18.96 20.57
N LYS A 115 26.06 17.80 20.71
CA LYS A 115 27.13 17.60 21.70
C LYS A 115 28.30 18.54 21.46
N ASN A 116 28.70 18.71 20.20
CA ASN A 116 29.80 19.60 19.83
C ASN A 116 29.46 21.07 20.14
N ASN A 117 28.27 21.54 19.76
CA ASN A 117 27.80 22.88 20.06
C ASN A 117 27.74 23.14 21.57
N LYS A 118 27.22 22.19 22.35
CA LYS A 118 27.19 22.29 23.80
C LYS A 118 28.59 22.39 24.41
N ASN A 119 29.53 21.60 23.92
CA ASN A 119 30.93 21.66 24.37
C ASN A 119 31.58 22.99 23.99
N HIS A 120 31.36 23.48 22.77
CA HIS A 120 31.85 24.76 22.29
C HIS A 120 31.31 25.92 23.13
N LEU A 121 29.99 25.99 23.36
CA LEU A 121 29.36 26.99 24.22
C LEU A 121 29.93 26.96 25.65
N ARG A 122 30.14 25.76 26.21
CA ARG A 122 30.74 25.61 27.55
C ARG A 122 32.17 26.12 27.59
N SER A 123 32.98 25.79 26.60
CA SER A 123 34.36 26.26 26.49
C SER A 123 34.42 27.78 26.35
N LEU A 124 33.55 28.34 25.51
CA LEU A 124 33.51 29.77 25.22
C LEU A 124 33.01 30.59 26.40
N SER A 125 31.96 30.15 27.08
CA SER A 125 31.52 30.74 28.36
C SER A 125 32.59 30.66 29.45
N LYS A 126 33.37 29.55 29.51
CA LYS A 126 34.48 29.43 30.45
C LYS A 126 35.60 30.44 30.15
N ALA A 127 35.94 30.63 28.88
CA ALA A 127 36.92 31.63 28.45
C ALA A 127 36.45 33.05 28.80
N ILE A 128 35.22 33.41 28.43
CA ILE A 128 34.60 34.69 28.77
C ILE A 128 34.62 34.95 30.29
N ASN A 129 34.25 33.96 31.10
CA ASN A 129 34.27 34.12 32.55
C ASN A 129 35.69 34.30 33.10
N HIS A 130 36.68 33.65 32.50
CA HIS A 130 38.09 33.85 32.88
C HIS A 130 38.54 35.29 32.55
N ASP A 131 38.22 35.76 31.35
CA ASP A 131 38.55 37.12 30.90
C ASP A 131 37.83 38.20 31.76
N LEU A 132 36.55 37.97 32.10
CA LEU A 132 35.79 38.84 33.00
C LEU A 132 36.39 38.90 34.40
N LEU A 133 36.82 37.75 34.95
CA LEU A 133 37.45 37.69 36.27
C LEU A 133 38.79 38.44 36.28
N ALA A 134 39.57 38.38 35.20
CA ALA A 134 40.79 39.15 35.05
C ALA A 134 40.52 40.68 35.05
N LEU A 135 39.42 41.10 34.42
CA LEU A 135 38.99 42.50 34.34
C LEU A 135 38.22 43.02 35.58
N LYS A 136 37.95 42.16 36.56
CA LYS A 136 37.12 42.52 37.73
C LYS A 136 37.62 43.77 38.48
N LYS A 137 38.92 44.01 38.53
CA LYS A 137 39.52 45.17 39.21
C LYS A 137 39.36 46.50 38.45
N HIS A 138 39.01 46.44 37.16
CA HIS A 138 38.95 47.60 36.27
C HIS A 138 37.52 47.97 35.87
N LEU A 139 36.54 47.12 36.20
CA LEU A 139 35.12 47.31 35.91
C LEU A 139 34.37 47.73 37.19
N SER A 140 33.30 48.50 37.04
CA SER A 140 32.36 48.72 38.15
C SER A 140 31.59 47.43 38.46
N ASP A 141 31.18 47.23 39.71
CA ASP A 141 30.40 46.05 40.12
C ASP A 141 29.11 45.90 39.30
N SER A 142 28.47 47.01 38.90
CA SER A 142 27.27 46.98 38.06
C SER A 142 27.55 46.46 36.65
N GLN A 143 28.64 46.92 36.00
CA GLN A 143 29.05 46.48 34.67
C GLN A 143 29.48 45.02 34.66
N PHE A 144 30.22 44.59 35.69
CA PHE A 144 30.63 43.20 35.84
C PHE A 144 29.42 42.26 35.98
N ASN A 145 28.48 42.60 36.86
CA ASN A 145 27.28 41.78 37.07
C ASN A 145 26.39 41.70 35.82
N GLN A 146 26.31 42.79 35.05
CA GLN A 146 25.55 42.81 33.80
C GLN A 146 26.19 41.90 32.73
N LEU A 147 27.50 42.00 32.51
CA LEU A 147 28.22 41.14 31.55
C LEU A 147 28.17 39.66 31.95
N GLN A 148 28.22 39.36 33.25
CA GLN A 148 28.07 38.01 33.77
C GLN A 148 26.64 37.47 33.54
N ALA A 149 25.62 38.29 33.78
CA ALA A 149 24.23 37.94 33.51
C ALA A 149 23.98 37.67 32.02
N ASP A 150 24.54 38.51 31.14
CA ASP A 150 24.44 38.35 29.68
C ASP A 150 25.15 37.07 29.20
N CYS A 151 26.32 36.75 29.74
CA CYS A 151 27.01 35.48 29.45
C CYS A 151 26.16 34.25 29.82
N MET A 152 25.53 34.27 31.00
CA MET A 152 24.67 33.18 31.45
C MET A 152 23.39 33.07 30.61
N ARG A 153 22.79 34.21 30.26
CA ARG A 153 21.61 34.27 29.39
C ARG A 153 21.91 33.70 28.00
N PHE A 154 22.95 34.19 27.32
CA PHE A 154 23.28 33.72 25.96
C PHE A 154 23.71 32.25 25.93
N LYS A 155 24.32 31.74 27.00
CA LYS A 155 24.61 30.31 27.16
C LYS A 155 23.33 29.48 27.29
N ASN A 156 22.37 29.93 28.10
CA ASN A 156 21.09 29.24 28.28
C ASN A 156 20.26 29.24 26.99
N ASP A 157 20.30 30.35 26.26
CA ASP A 157 19.65 30.51 24.95
C ASP A 157 20.38 29.77 23.81
N GLN A 158 21.51 29.11 24.10
CA GLN A 158 22.38 28.43 23.14
C GLN A 158 22.85 29.33 21.98
N ASN A 159 22.94 30.64 22.21
CA ASN A 159 23.26 31.62 21.19
C ASN A 159 24.78 31.85 21.12
N SER A 160 25.46 31.00 20.33
CA SER A 160 26.92 31.09 20.11
C SER A 160 27.35 32.42 19.50
N ALA A 161 26.54 33.00 18.62
CA ALA A 161 26.83 34.28 17.98
C ALA A 161 26.82 35.44 18.97
N ALA A 162 25.85 35.47 19.89
CA ALA A 162 25.78 36.48 20.95
C ALA A 162 26.95 36.34 21.93
N LEU A 163 27.33 35.11 22.30
CA LEU A 163 28.51 34.88 23.14
C LEU A 163 29.83 35.30 22.45
N LEU A 164 29.97 35.06 21.14
CA LEU A 164 31.14 35.53 20.39
C LEU A 164 31.21 37.06 20.36
N LYS A 165 30.07 37.74 20.17
CA LYS A 165 30.01 39.21 20.25
C LYS A 165 30.36 39.71 21.65
N LEU A 166 29.88 39.04 22.70
CA LEU A 166 30.23 39.35 24.08
C LEU A 166 31.73 39.20 24.32
N GLN A 167 32.34 38.11 23.83
CA GLN A 167 33.78 37.90 23.91
C GLN A 167 34.57 39.01 23.19
N GLN A 168 34.14 39.42 21.99
CA GLN A 168 34.76 40.53 21.26
C GLN A 168 34.63 41.86 22.02
N HIS A 169 33.49 42.10 22.65
CA HIS A 169 33.29 43.29 23.47
C HIS A 169 34.22 43.30 24.69
N ILE A 170 34.32 42.17 25.40
CA ILE A 170 35.23 42.03 26.54
C ILE A 170 36.69 42.18 26.11
N ALA A 171 37.07 41.60 24.97
CA ALA A 171 38.40 41.75 24.38
C ALA A 171 38.71 43.22 23.99
N SER A 172 37.71 44.00 23.59
CA SER A 172 37.89 45.43 23.32
C SER A 172 38.11 46.25 24.59
N LEU A 173 37.49 45.84 25.72
CA LEU A 173 37.69 46.45 27.03
C LEU A 173 39.05 46.10 27.66
N THR A 174 39.68 45.00 27.24
CA THR A 174 41.03 44.60 27.68
C THR A 174 42.16 45.29 26.92
N LYS A 175 41.87 45.93 25.77
CA LYS A 175 42.85 46.62 24.91
C LYS A 175 42.99 48.12 25.22
N VAL A 176 42.30 48.61 26.24
CA VAL A 176 42.44 49.96 26.82
C VAL A 176 43.24 49.83 28.10
#